data_AF-A0A4Q3FEL1-F1
#
_entry.id   AF-A0A4Q3FEL1-F1
#
_cell.length_a   1.000
_cell.length_b   1.000
_cell.length_c   1.000
_cell.angle_alpha   90.00
_cell.angle_beta   90.00
_cell.angle_gamma   90.00
#
_symmetry.space_group_name_H-M   'P 1'
#
loop_
_entity.id
_entity.type
_entity.pdbx_description
1 polymer ?
#
loop_
_entity_poly.entity_id
_entity_poly.type
_entity_poly.pdbx_seq_one_letter_code
_entity_poly.pdbx_strand_id
1 'polypeptide(L)'
;MRRAAVVSALLVAALPAIARPLERELPAKRDACWERAYDEAHLKAHPQQRVAKIRLVHKPDTWRAEPHAAIYVALYFNLRQRTTTGRFDYQLGGFCKPLGKGLRCVPEWDAGSWRLESGPQGALDIRNGGLVANPNPYDAEEIADGAVKIPAKPDDGLWRLMPASGACEIE
;
A
#
# COMPACT_ATOMS: atom_id res chain seq x y z
N MET A 1 -20.49 47.66 -44.07
CA MET A 1 -20.89 46.36 -43.47
C MET A 1 -19.65 45.68 -42.90
N ARG A 2 -19.42 45.71 -41.58
CA ARG A 2 -18.30 45.00 -40.92
C ARG A 2 -18.91 43.97 -39.96
N ARG A 3 -18.71 42.68 -40.24
CA ARG A 3 -19.14 41.58 -39.36
C ARG A 3 -17.99 41.30 -38.39
N ALA A 4 -18.20 41.58 -37.10
CA ALA A 4 -17.30 41.15 -36.04
C ALA A 4 -17.68 39.71 -35.64
N ALA A 5 -16.76 38.76 -35.82
CA ALA A 5 -16.90 37.42 -35.30
C ALA A 5 -16.42 37.40 -33.85
N VAL A 6 -17.33 37.12 -32.92
CA VAL A 6 -17.02 36.94 -31.50
C VAL A 6 -16.56 35.49 -31.31
N VAL A 7 -15.30 35.31 -30.90
CA VAL A 7 -14.75 34.02 -30.48
C VAL A 7 -15.06 33.85 -29.00
N SER A 8 -16.02 32.99 -28.67
CA SER A 8 -16.30 32.61 -27.28
C SER A 8 -15.26 31.60 -26.79
N ALA A 9 -14.38 32.02 -25.89
CA ALA A 9 -13.46 31.15 -25.18
C ALA A 9 -14.22 30.38 -24.08
N LEU A 10 -14.33 29.06 -24.23
CA LEU A 10 -14.80 28.14 -23.19
C LEU A 10 -13.70 27.97 -22.13
N LEU A 11 -13.81 28.72 -21.03
CA LEU A 11 -13.02 28.46 -19.82
C LEU A 11 -13.59 27.22 -19.11
N VAL A 12 -12.91 26.08 -19.25
CA VAL A 12 -13.14 24.90 -18.41
C VAL A 12 -12.57 25.21 -17.02
N ALA A 13 -13.45 25.51 -16.06
CA ALA A 13 -13.05 25.67 -14.67
C ALA A 13 -12.59 24.32 -14.11
N ALA A 14 -11.29 24.17 -13.88
CA ALA A 14 -10.74 23.05 -13.15
C ALA A 14 -11.15 23.19 -11.67
N LEU A 15 -12.17 22.44 -11.26
CA LEU A 15 -12.53 22.33 -9.84
C LEU A 15 -11.35 21.70 -9.09
N PRO A 16 -10.89 22.31 -7.98
CA PRO A 16 -9.86 21.71 -7.16
C PRO A 16 -10.40 20.40 -6.60
N ALA A 17 -9.76 19.28 -6.94
CA ALA A 17 -10.04 18.00 -6.33
C ALA A 17 -9.66 18.10 -4.85
N ILE A 18 -10.67 18.25 -3.98
CA ILE A 18 -10.48 18.14 -2.54
C ILE A 18 -10.12 16.68 -2.28
N ALA A 19 -8.84 16.42 -2.00
CA ALA A 19 -8.35 15.13 -1.57
C ALA A 19 -9.16 14.70 -0.33
N ARG A 20 -9.87 13.58 -0.43
CA ARG A 20 -10.63 13.03 0.69
C ARG A 20 -9.63 12.42 1.69
N PRO A 21 -9.94 12.40 3.00
CA PRO A 21 -9.12 11.64 3.95
C PRO A 21 -9.03 10.18 3.49
N LEU A 22 -7.82 9.60 3.44
CA LEU A 22 -7.58 8.25 2.93
C LEU A 22 -8.38 7.17 3.68
N GLU A 23 -8.73 7.41 4.94
CA GLU A 23 -9.63 6.56 5.74
C GLU A 23 -10.97 6.32 5.04
N ARG A 24 -11.43 7.31 4.26
CA ARG A 24 -12.67 7.24 3.48
C ARG A 24 -12.46 6.67 2.09
N GLU A 25 -11.21 6.49 1.67
CA GLU A 25 -10.84 5.89 0.39
C GLU A 25 -10.58 4.38 0.53
N LEU A 26 -10.13 3.92 1.69
CA LEU A 26 -10.18 2.49 2.04
C LEU A 26 -11.66 2.07 2.23
N PRO A 27 -12.15 1.06 1.49
CA PRO A 27 -13.57 0.71 1.55
C PRO A 27 -13.98 0.10 2.90
N ALA A 28 -14.86 0.78 3.63
CA ALA A 28 -15.26 0.36 4.99
C ALA A 28 -16.16 -0.91 5.06
N LYS A 29 -16.69 -1.39 3.93
CA LYS A 29 -17.70 -2.48 3.89
C LYS A 29 -17.44 -3.53 2.80
N ARG A 30 -16.27 -3.49 2.18
CA ARG A 30 -15.91 -4.47 1.16
C ARG A 30 -14.41 -4.67 1.14
N ASP A 31 -14.03 -5.86 0.73
CA ASP A 31 -12.63 -6.17 0.55
C ASP A 31 -12.01 -5.31 -0.56
N ALA A 32 -10.76 -4.94 -0.35
CA ALA A 32 -9.95 -4.21 -1.30
C ALA A 32 -8.49 -4.60 -1.16
N CYS A 33 -7.79 -4.58 -2.29
CA CYS A 33 -6.37 -4.87 -2.32
C CYS A 33 -5.71 -4.12 -3.46
N TRP A 34 -4.44 -3.80 -3.22
CA TRP A 34 -3.57 -3.15 -4.17
C TRP A 34 -2.31 -4.00 -4.29
N GLU A 35 -1.71 -4.04 -5.46
CA GLU A 35 -0.49 -4.79 -5.68
C GLU A 35 0.48 -4.10 -6.63
N ARG A 36 1.73 -4.53 -6.55
CA ARG A 36 2.77 -4.23 -7.52
C ARG A 36 3.71 -5.41 -7.63
N ALA A 37 4.01 -5.78 -8.87
CA ALA A 37 5.13 -6.63 -9.23
C ALA A 37 6.12 -5.78 -10.03
N TYR A 38 7.40 -5.91 -9.73
CA TYR A 38 8.47 -5.24 -10.47
C TYR A 38 9.07 -6.21 -11.48
N ASP A 39 9.24 -5.75 -12.71
CA ASP A 39 9.91 -6.52 -13.74
C ASP A 39 11.44 -6.50 -13.55
N GLU A 40 12.12 -7.33 -14.34
CA GLU A 40 13.58 -7.44 -14.29
C GLU A 40 14.28 -6.12 -14.62
N ALA A 41 13.72 -5.30 -15.52
CA ALA A 41 14.30 -4.03 -15.93
C ALA A 41 14.31 -3.02 -14.77
N HIS A 42 13.18 -2.88 -14.06
CA HIS A 42 13.08 -2.05 -12.86
C HIS A 42 14.03 -2.57 -11.78
N LEU A 43 14.01 -3.87 -11.52
CA LEU A 43 14.85 -4.48 -10.49
C LEU A 43 16.35 -4.34 -10.82
N LYS A 44 16.75 -4.32 -12.09
CA LYS A 44 18.13 -4.04 -12.51
C LYS A 44 18.52 -2.57 -12.29
N ALA A 45 17.59 -1.63 -12.52
CA ALA A 45 17.80 -0.20 -12.30
C ALA A 45 17.85 0.19 -10.80
N HIS A 46 17.25 -0.62 -9.94
CA HIS A 46 17.19 -0.41 -8.48
C HIS A 46 17.85 -1.57 -7.72
N PRO A 47 19.18 -1.77 -7.84
CA PRO A 47 19.86 -2.99 -7.39
C PRO A 47 19.77 -3.24 -5.88
N GLN A 48 19.42 -2.23 -5.07
CA GLN A 48 19.30 -2.38 -3.62
C GLN A 48 17.86 -2.57 -3.16
N GLN A 49 16.88 -2.58 -4.08
CA GLN A 49 15.48 -2.89 -3.78
C GLN A 49 15.39 -4.37 -3.41
N ARG A 50 14.89 -4.71 -2.23
CA ARG A 50 14.67 -6.09 -1.79
C ARG A 50 13.34 -6.64 -2.28
N VAL A 51 12.29 -5.82 -2.25
CA VAL A 51 10.91 -6.24 -2.55
C VAL A 51 10.73 -6.36 -4.07
N ALA A 52 10.38 -7.54 -4.55
CA ALA A 52 10.07 -7.81 -5.95
C ALA A 52 8.56 -7.82 -6.24
N LYS A 53 7.74 -8.17 -5.24
CA LYS A 53 6.28 -8.06 -5.29
C LYS A 53 5.77 -7.64 -3.93
N ILE A 54 4.74 -6.80 -3.92
CA ILE A 54 4.05 -6.37 -2.72
C ILE A 54 2.54 -6.34 -2.97
N ARG A 55 1.76 -6.74 -1.97
CA ARG A 55 0.31 -6.57 -1.94
C ARG A 55 -0.12 -6.00 -0.60
N LEU A 56 -1.03 -5.03 -0.62
CA LEU A 56 -1.77 -4.60 0.55
C LEU A 56 -3.18 -5.17 0.46
N VAL A 57 -3.66 -5.77 1.54
CA VAL A 57 -5.01 -6.30 1.68
C VAL A 57 -5.73 -5.54 2.81
N HIS A 58 -6.98 -5.15 2.55
CA HIS A 58 -7.91 -4.60 3.52
C HIS A 58 -9.21 -5.40 3.47
N LYS A 59 -9.56 -6.05 4.58
CA LYS A 59 -10.76 -6.88 4.73
C LYS A 59 -11.55 -6.46 5.98
N PRO A 60 -12.39 -5.43 5.89
CA PRO A 60 -13.07 -4.86 7.06
C PRO A 60 -14.04 -5.83 7.74
N ASP A 61 -14.63 -6.78 7.00
CA ASP A 61 -15.55 -7.78 7.56
C ASP A 61 -14.82 -8.94 8.25
N THR A 62 -13.63 -9.29 7.77
CA THR A 62 -12.77 -10.32 8.36
C THR A 62 -12.03 -9.78 9.59
N TRP A 63 -11.43 -8.60 9.46
CA TRP A 63 -10.69 -7.93 10.52
C TRP A 63 -11.54 -6.81 11.08
N ARG A 64 -12.57 -7.19 11.82
CA ARG A 64 -13.39 -6.23 12.57
C ARG A 64 -12.54 -5.60 13.66
N ALA A 65 -11.95 -4.47 13.33
CA ALA A 65 -11.40 -3.57 14.32
C ALA A 65 -12.57 -3.14 15.24
N GLU A 66 -12.34 -3.03 16.56
CA GLU A 66 -13.37 -2.57 17.50
C GLU A 66 -14.02 -1.25 17.02
N PRO A 67 -15.24 -0.89 17.47
CA PRO A 67 -16.04 0.21 16.93
C PRO A 67 -15.40 1.62 16.90
N HIS A 68 -14.19 1.81 17.42
CA HIS A 68 -13.38 3.03 17.34
C HIS A 68 -11.90 2.76 17.02
N ALA A 69 -11.58 1.56 16.55
CA ALA A 69 -10.23 1.09 16.33
C ALA A 69 -9.65 1.56 14.99
N ALA A 70 -8.33 1.46 14.94
CA ALA A 70 -7.53 1.68 13.74
C ALA A 70 -7.97 0.74 12.60
N ILE A 71 -7.87 1.20 11.35
CA ILE A 71 -8.08 0.35 10.18
C ILE A 71 -7.00 -0.73 10.17
N TYR A 72 -7.37 -2.00 10.09
CA TYR A 72 -6.38 -3.08 9.94
C TYR A 72 -6.11 -3.37 8.45
N VAL A 73 -4.84 -3.53 8.12
CA VAL A 73 -4.37 -3.97 6.80
C VAL A 73 -3.26 -5.00 6.95
N ALA A 74 -3.10 -5.86 5.95
CA ALA A 74 -1.96 -6.76 5.83
C ALA A 74 -1.12 -6.39 4.60
N LEU A 75 0.20 -6.39 4.77
CA LEU A 75 1.18 -6.35 3.69
C LEU A 75 1.71 -7.75 3.45
N TYR A 76 1.79 -8.14 2.19
CA TYR A 76 2.42 -9.37 1.73
C TYR A 76 3.58 -9.04 0.81
N PHE A 77 4.70 -9.75 0.95
CA PHE A 77 5.93 -9.47 0.22
C PHE A 77 6.51 -10.72 -0.43
N ASN A 78 7.03 -10.53 -1.64
CA ASN A 78 8.02 -11.41 -2.24
C ASN A 78 9.32 -10.64 -2.30
N LEU A 79 10.40 -11.24 -1.81
CA LEU A 79 11.73 -10.71 -2.05
C LEU A 79 12.24 -11.18 -3.41
N ARG A 80 13.32 -10.57 -3.90
CA ARG A 80 13.99 -11.03 -5.14
C ARG A 80 14.35 -12.51 -5.09
N GLN A 81 14.87 -12.95 -3.96
CA GLN A 81 15.15 -14.36 -3.70
C GLN A 81 13.92 -14.95 -3.03
N ARG A 82 13.14 -15.65 -3.86
CA ARG A 82 11.92 -16.33 -3.44
C ARG A 82 12.24 -17.47 -2.49
N THR A 83 11.44 -17.61 -1.44
CA THR A 83 11.50 -18.76 -0.53
C THR A 83 10.35 -19.74 -0.78
N THR A 84 9.30 -19.29 -1.48
CA THR A 84 8.11 -20.09 -1.82
C THR A 84 7.76 -19.98 -3.32
N THR A 85 7.01 -20.95 -3.85
CA THR A 85 6.44 -20.90 -5.20
C THR A 85 4.94 -20.60 -5.15
N GLY A 86 4.48 -19.66 -5.98
CA GLY A 86 3.05 -19.38 -6.14
C GLY A 86 2.33 -18.65 -4.99
N ARG A 87 3.03 -18.29 -3.90
CA ARG A 87 2.47 -17.56 -2.74
C ARG A 87 3.34 -16.38 -2.32
N PHE A 88 2.87 -15.53 -1.43
CA PHE A 88 3.76 -14.56 -0.77
C PHE A 88 4.74 -15.23 0.20
N ASP A 89 5.96 -14.71 0.26
CA ASP A 89 7.03 -15.27 1.10
C ASP A 89 6.96 -14.77 2.54
N TYR A 90 6.47 -13.54 2.72
CA TYR A 90 6.44 -12.84 4.01
C TYR A 90 5.18 -12.02 4.13
N GLN A 91 4.80 -11.71 5.37
CA GLN A 91 3.76 -10.74 5.63
C GLN A 91 3.96 -9.93 6.90
N LEU A 92 3.17 -8.86 7.00
CA LEU A 92 3.12 -7.98 8.14
C LEU A 92 1.72 -7.35 8.26
N GLY A 93 1.06 -7.55 9.39
CA GLY A 93 -0.19 -6.88 9.72
C GLY A 93 0.04 -5.56 10.45
N GLY A 94 -0.91 -4.63 10.37
CA GLY A 94 -0.80 -3.40 11.15
C GLY A 94 -2.08 -2.60 11.28
N PHE A 95 -2.15 -1.89 12.39
CA PHE A 95 -3.22 -0.97 12.76
C PHE A 95 -2.89 0.44 12.25
N CYS A 96 -3.74 0.94 11.38
CA CYS A 96 -3.61 2.22 10.70
C CYS A 96 -4.50 3.29 11.35
N LYS A 97 -3.88 4.39 11.79
CA LYS A 97 -4.57 5.58 12.33
C LYS A 97 -4.36 6.79 11.42
N PRO A 98 -5.30 7.76 11.39
CA PRO A 98 -5.13 8.99 10.64
C PRO A 98 -3.87 9.76 11.02
N LEU A 99 -3.13 10.23 10.02
CA LEU A 99 -1.97 11.11 10.19
C LEU A 99 -1.86 12.08 9.00
N GLY A 100 -2.37 13.29 9.17
CA GLY A 100 -2.40 14.29 8.09
C GLY A 100 -3.35 13.84 6.97
N LYS A 101 -2.85 13.76 5.74
CA LYS A 101 -3.64 13.33 4.55
C LYS A 101 -3.65 11.82 4.30
N GLY A 102 -3.04 11.04 5.17
CA GLY A 102 -2.88 9.60 4.99
C GLY A 102 -2.97 8.86 6.31
N LEU A 103 -2.63 7.58 6.28
CA LEU A 103 -2.68 6.70 7.43
C LEU A 103 -1.29 6.34 7.89
N ARG A 104 -1.02 6.36 9.20
CA ARG A 104 0.17 5.72 9.77
C ARG A 104 -0.21 4.36 10.32
N CYS A 105 0.45 3.34 9.82
CA CYS A 105 0.24 1.95 10.20
C CYS A 105 1.41 1.46 11.03
N VAL A 106 1.08 0.77 12.12
CA VAL A 106 2.05 0.18 13.05
C VAL A 106 1.61 -1.25 13.34
N PRO A 107 2.51 -2.24 13.25
CA PRO A 107 2.26 -3.60 13.71
C PRO A 107 1.99 -3.67 15.21
N GLU A 108 1.50 -4.82 15.68
CA GLU A 108 1.29 -5.08 17.11
C GLU A 108 2.60 -5.17 17.91
N TRP A 109 3.68 -5.59 17.25
CA TRP A 109 5.02 -5.73 17.79
C TRP A 109 6.00 -4.78 17.09
N ASP A 110 7.26 -4.74 17.56
CA ASP A 110 8.29 -3.84 17.01
C ASP A 110 8.82 -4.31 15.64
N ALA A 111 7.98 -4.19 14.62
CA ALA A 111 8.30 -4.45 13.20
C ALA A 111 8.42 -3.17 12.38
N GLY A 112 8.60 -2.02 13.05
CA GLY A 112 8.68 -0.71 12.41
C GLY A 112 7.32 -0.15 12.02
N SER A 113 7.23 0.54 10.87
CA SER A 113 6.00 1.24 10.48
C SER A 113 5.96 1.60 9.00
N TRP A 114 4.77 1.90 8.49
CA TRP A 114 4.60 2.48 7.16
C TRP A 114 3.50 3.54 7.15
N ARG A 115 3.45 4.31 6.08
CA ARG A 115 2.40 5.30 5.84
C ARG A 115 1.70 5.01 4.53
N LEU A 116 0.38 5.03 4.53
CA LEU A 116 -0.44 4.93 3.33
C LEU A 116 -0.88 6.32 2.90
N GLU A 117 -0.82 6.58 1.60
CA GLU A 117 -1.24 7.83 0.96
C GLU A 117 -1.97 7.54 -0.35
N SER A 118 -2.93 8.39 -0.71
CA SER A 118 -3.61 8.30 -1.99
C SER A 118 -2.64 8.58 -3.14
N GLY A 119 -2.59 7.66 -4.09
CA GLY A 119 -1.89 7.84 -5.37
C GLY A 119 -2.85 8.20 -6.51
N PRO A 120 -2.32 8.51 -7.70
CA PRO A 120 -3.14 8.79 -8.88
C PRO A 120 -3.93 7.55 -9.31
N GLN A 121 -5.09 7.73 -9.94
CA GLN A 121 -5.87 6.65 -10.56
C GLN A 121 -6.26 5.52 -9.58
N GLY A 122 -6.52 5.86 -8.31
CA GLY A 122 -6.87 4.88 -7.29
C GLY A 122 -5.69 4.04 -6.78
N ALA A 123 -4.46 4.41 -7.15
CA ALA A 123 -3.26 3.83 -6.59
C ALA A 123 -3.13 4.13 -5.09
N LEU A 124 -2.35 3.30 -4.41
CA LEU A 124 -1.98 3.49 -3.01
C LEU A 124 -0.45 3.60 -2.90
N ASP A 125 0.01 4.72 -2.37
CA ASP A 125 1.42 4.96 -2.08
C ASP A 125 1.72 4.47 -0.66
N ILE A 126 2.68 3.55 -0.55
CA ILE A 126 3.16 3.01 0.72
C ILE A 126 4.56 3.57 0.96
N ARG A 127 4.70 4.46 1.95
CA ARG A 127 6.01 4.95 2.41
C ARG A 127 6.53 4.03 3.51
N ASN A 128 7.65 3.37 3.22
CA ASN A 128 8.31 2.46 4.13
C ASN A 128 9.05 3.25 5.24
N GLY A 129 8.81 2.91 6.51
CA GLY A 129 9.52 3.46 7.67
C GLY A 129 10.63 2.55 8.21
N GLY A 130 11.02 1.52 7.44
CA GLY A 130 11.81 0.38 7.88
C GLY A 130 10.89 -0.69 8.47
N LEU A 131 10.82 -1.86 7.84
CA LEU A 131 9.96 -2.97 8.28
C LEU A 131 10.78 -4.18 8.69
N VAL A 132 10.18 -5.03 9.53
CA VAL A 132 10.55 -6.43 9.70
C VAL A 132 9.34 -7.28 9.34
N ALA A 133 9.50 -8.26 8.46
CA ALA A 133 8.40 -9.13 8.02
C ALA A 133 8.72 -10.59 8.33
N ASN A 134 7.73 -11.31 8.86
CA ASN A 134 7.85 -12.73 9.19
C ASN A 134 7.33 -13.59 8.02
N PRO A 135 7.85 -14.82 7.84
CA PRO A 135 7.40 -15.72 6.78
C PRO A 135 5.97 -16.25 6.99
N ASN A 136 5.49 -16.35 8.23
CA ASN A 136 4.13 -16.74 8.60
C ASN A 136 3.61 -15.80 9.72
N PRO A 137 2.42 -15.20 9.61
CA PRO A 137 1.90 -14.29 10.64
C PRO A 137 1.32 -14.99 11.86
N TYR A 138 0.86 -16.23 11.71
CA TYR A 138 0.14 -16.93 12.78
C TYR A 138 1.08 -17.34 13.92
N ASP A 139 2.39 -17.29 13.67
CA ASP A 139 3.45 -17.56 14.64
C ASP A 139 4.05 -16.28 15.26
N ALA A 140 3.49 -15.09 14.97
CA ALA A 140 4.21 -13.82 15.09
C ALA A 140 3.60 -12.82 16.09
N GLU A 141 3.53 -13.18 17.37
CA GLU A 141 3.51 -12.17 18.44
C GLU A 141 4.92 -11.56 18.67
N GLU A 142 5.94 -12.10 18.00
CA GLU A 142 7.34 -11.70 18.06
C GLU A 142 8.06 -11.87 16.69
N ILE A 143 9.34 -11.49 16.63
CA ILE A 143 10.19 -11.68 15.45
C ILE A 143 10.50 -13.17 15.32
N ALA A 144 9.98 -13.80 14.26
CA ALA A 144 10.19 -15.22 14.02
C ALA A 144 11.56 -15.53 13.41
N ASP A 145 11.98 -16.79 13.51
CA ASP A 145 13.10 -17.30 12.73
C ASP A 145 12.84 -17.11 11.23
N GLY A 146 13.86 -16.60 10.53
CA GLY A 146 13.74 -16.28 9.09
C GLY A 146 13.04 -14.95 8.79
N ALA A 147 12.71 -14.14 9.80
CA ALA A 147 12.25 -12.77 9.59
C ALA A 147 13.26 -11.93 8.81
N VAL A 148 12.74 -11.00 7.99
CA VAL A 148 13.56 -10.17 7.10
C VAL A 148 13.37 -8.69 7.36
N LYS A 149 14.49 -7.95 7.42
CA LYS A 149 14.47 -6.48 7.48
C LYS A 149 14.29 -5.88 6.09
N ILE A 150 13.31 -5.01 5.91
CA ILE A 150 13.07 -4.29 4.65
C ILE A 150 13.31 -2.79 4.92
N PRO A 151 14.57 -2.32 4.84
CA PRO A 151 14.90 -0.93 5.14
C PRO A 151 14.28 0.01 4.08
N ALA A 152 13.91 1.23 4.49
CA ALA A 152 13.34 2.22 3.58
C ALA A 152 14.36 2.77 2.55
N LYS A 153 15.65 2.60 2.79
CA LYS A 153 16.70 3.13 1.92
C LYS A 153 17.60 2.02 1.40
N PRO A 154 18.14 2.18 0.18
CA PRO A 154 17.90 3.32 -0.72
C PRO A 154 16.69 3.15 -1.64
N ASP A 155 16.30 1.92 -1.97
CA ASP A 155 15.35 1.67 -3.08
C ASP A 155 13.95 1.20 -2.64
N ASP A 156 13.74 0.90 -1.35
CA ASP A 156 12.47 0.39 -0.81
C ASP A 156 11.67 1.46 -0.04
N GLY A 157 11.91 2.74 -0.33
CA GLY A 157 11.33 3.86 0.45
C GLY A 157 9.90 4.21 0.11
N LEU A 158 9.49 3.90 -1.12
CA LEU A 158 8.15 4.17 -1.64
C LEU A 158 7.76 3.05 -2.59
N TRP A 159 6.62 2.42 -2.32
CA TRP A 159 5.97 1.52 -3.26
C TRP A 159 4.62 2.10 -3.65
N ARG A 160 4.43 2.37 -4.94
CA ARG A 160 3.12 2.74 -5.49
C ARG A 160 2.43 1.48 -5.99
N LEU A 161 1.30 1.10 -5.42
CA LEU A 161 0.53 -0.09 -5.78
C LEU A 161 -0.73 0.31 -6.53
N MET A 162 -1.12 -0.47 -7.52
CA MET A 162 -2.38 -0.28 -8.26
C MET A 162 -3.45 -1.19 -7.68
N PRO A 163 -4.75 -0.86 -7.80
CA PRO A 163 -5.82 -1.79 -7.45
C PRO A 163 -5.58 -3.15 -8.12
N ALA A 164 -5.64 -4.23 -7.33
CA ALA A 164 -5.45 -5.57 -7.87
C ALA A 164 -6.63 -5.96 -8.77
N SER A 165 -6.35 -6.74 -9.82
CA SER A 165 -7.38 -7.25 -10.73
C SER A 165 -8.03 -8.56 -10.25
N GLY A 166 -7.34 -9.31 -9.37
CA GLY A 166 -7.80 -10.58 -8.81
C GLY A 166 -8.56 -10.43 -7.49
N ALA A 167 -8.97 -11.57 -6.92
CA ALA A 167 -9.57 -11.61 -5.60
C ALA A 167 -8.56 -11.15 -4.53
N CYS A 168 -9.05 -10.44 -3.53
CA CYS A 168 -8.26 -10.06 -2.36
C CYS A 168 -8.23 -11.23 -1.39
N GLU A 169 -7.31 -12.17 -1.59
CA GLU A 169 -7.16 -13.34 -0.72
C GLU A 169 -6.16 -13.04 0.41
N ILE A 170 -6.42 -13.66 1.57
CA ILE A 170 -5.42 -13.80 2.64
C ILE A 170 -4.64 -15.07 2.29
N GLU A 171 -3.34 -14.92 2.11
CA GLU A 171 -2.43 -16.03 1.77
C GLU A 171 -1.67 -16.54 3.00
#